data_AF-A0A2W1ACY8-F1
#
_entry.id   AF-A0A2W1ACY8-F1
#
_cell.length_a   1.000
_cell.length_b   1.000
_cell.length_c   1.000
_cell.angle_alpha   90.00
_cell.angle_beta   90.00
_cell.angle_gamma   90.00
#
_symmetry.space_group_name_H-M   'P 1'
#
loop_
_entity.id
_entity.type
_entity.pdbx_description
1 polymer ?
#
loop_
_entity_poly.entity_id
_entity_poly.type
_entity_poly.pdbx_seq_one_letter_code
_entity_poly.pdbx_strand_id
1 'polypeptide(L)'
;MGIILWENIMDQFTILLFIAILILGMLFLISLRHVFSLKRYISSLKSQKQSQSTKYGQIAEQFMPWASNYPYDPAKFRFIGSPIDGIQFEENKVILMEFKTSSSQMTSLQRKIKRLVEENKVTFEEIRIS
;
A
#
# COMPACT_ATOMS: atom_id res chain seq x y z
N MET A 1 26.78 4.02 72.02
CA MET A 1 26.50 2.79 71.26
C MET A 1 25.27 2.92 70.36
N GLY A 2 24.11 3.41 70.86
CA GLY A 2 22.88 3.49 70.07
C GLY A 2 22.90 4.43 68.84
N ILE A 3 23.59 5.58 68.93
CA ILE A 3 23.65 6.58 67.83
C ILE A 3 24.42 6.05 66.62
N ILE A 4 25.60 5.44 66.84
CA ILE A 4 26.44 4.86 65.77
C ILE A 4 25.72 3.72 65.05
N LEU A 5 24.95 2.90 65.78
CA LEU A 5 24.15 1.83 65.18
C LEU A 5 23.02 2.41 64.30
N TRP A 6 22.37 3.48 64.74
CA TRP A 6 21.34 4.17 63.97
C TRP A 6 21.90 4.84 62.71
N GLU A 7 23.04 5.52 62.80
CA GLU A 7 23.71 6.14 61.64
C GLU A 7 24.07 5.08 60.58
N ASN A 8 24.68 3.95 60.98
CA ASN A 8 24.99 2.86 60.06
C ASN A 8 23.74 2.24 59.40
N ILE A 9 22.64 2.10 60.14
CA ILE A 9 21.37 1.58 59.59
C ILE A 9 20.79 2.57 58.56
N MET A 10 20.81 3.87 58.86
CA MET A 10 20.34 4.91 57.95
C MET A 10 21.20 4.98 56.68
N ASP A 11 22.52 4.83 56.79
CA ASP A 11 23.44 4.79 55.65
C ASP A 11 23.18 3.56 54.76
N GLN A 12 22.97 2.37 55.35
CA GLN A 12 22.60 1.19 54.55
C GLN A 12 21.26 1.36 53.84
N PHE A 13 20.28 1.96 54.51
CA PHE A 13 18.98 2.23 53.91
C PHE A 13 19.08 3.21 52.73
N THR A 14 19.86 4.28 52.84
CA THR A 14 20.05 5.25 51.75
C THR A 14 20.77 4.64 50.55
N ILE A 15 21.78 3.78 50.77
CA ILE A 15 22.46 3.04 49.71
C ILE A 15 21.48 2.11 48.98
N LEU A 16 20.65 1.36 49.72
CA LEU A 16 19.62 0.49 49.14
C LEU A 16 18.60 1.27 48.31
N LEU A 17 18.15 2.42 48.81
CA LEU A 17 17.24 3.31 48.08
C LEU A 17 17.87 3.78 46.77
N PHE A 18 19.14 4.18 46.80
CA PHE A 18 19.85 4.65 45.61
C PHE A 18 20.00 3.54 44.57
N ILE A 19 20.36 2.32 44.99
CA ILE A 19 20.42 1.15 44.12
C ILE A 19 19.05 0.84 43.50
N ALA A 20 17.98 0.88 44.30
CA ALA A 20 16.62 0.65 43.81
C ALA A 20 16.21 1.67 42.73
N ILE A 21 16.55 2.95 42.92
CA ILE A 21 16.30 4.01 41.93
C ILE A 21 17.08 3.76 40.64
N LEU A 22 18.36 3.36 40.74
CA LEU A 22 19.17 3.04 39.56
C LEU A 22 18.61 1.86 38.78
N ILE A 23 18.18 0.80 39.48
CA ILE A 23 17.54 -0.36 38.84
C ILE A 23 16.24 0.06 38.15
N LEU A 24 15.41 0.86 38.82
CA LEU A 24 14.14 1.34 38.24
C LEU A 24 14.39 2.20 36.99
N GLY A 25 15.38 3.09 37.04
CA GLY A 25 15.80 3.90 35.91
C GLY A 25 16.32 3.05 34.75
N MET A 26 17.12 2.03 35.02
CA MET A 26 17.62 1.11 34.01
C MET A 26 16.49 0.31 33.35
N LEU A 27 15.54 -0.20 34.13
CA LEU A 27 14.34 -0.88 33.62
C LEU A 27 13.48 0.05 32.75
N PHE A 28 13.33 1.30 33.15
CA PHE A 28 12.61 2.31 32.38
C PHE A 28 13.29 2.63 31.04
N LEU A 29 14.63 2.73 31.01
CA LEU A 29 15.37 2.92 29.76
C LEU A 29 15.24 1.73 28.81
N ILE A 30 15.27 0.50 29.35
CA ILE A 30 15.06 -0.73 28.57
C ILE A 30 13.65 -0.76 27.99
N SER A 31 12.62 -0.45 28.78
CA SER A 31 11.24 -0.45 28.32
C SER A 31 11.00 0.60 27.22
N LEU A 32 11.58 1.80 27.35
CA LEU A 32 11.56 2.83 26.30
C LEU A 32 12.19 2.32 24.98
N ARG A 33 13.32 1.62 25.05
CA ARG A 33 13.95 1.02 23.86
C ARG A 33 13.07 -0.04 23.20
N HIS A 34 12.41 -0.90 23.99
CA HIS A 34 11.48 -1.88 23.44
C HIS A 34 10.30 -1.21 22.73
N VAL A 35 9.69 -0.19 23.35
CA VAL A 35 8.58 0.55 22.72
C VAL A 35 9.02 1.22 21.42
N PHE A 36 10.22 1.82 21.39
CA PHE A 36 10.72 2.45 20.17
C PHE A 36 11.03 1.44 19.06
N SER A 37 11.59 0.28 19.42
CA SER A 37 11.85 -0.82 18.48
C SER A 37 10.55 -1.37 17.88
N LEU A 38 9.54 -1.62 18.72
CA LEU A 38 8.22 -2.09 18.28
C LEU A 38 7.53 -1.07 17.37
N LYS A 39 7.61 0.22 17.70
CA LYS A 39 7.05 1.28 16.83
C LYS A 39 7.69 1.29 15.45
N ARG A 40 9.02 1.14 15.36
CA ARG A 40 9.74 1.06 14.07
C ARG A 40 9.34 -0.18 13.28
N TYR A 41 9.19 -1.32 13.95
CA TYR A 41 8.73 -2.57 13.32
C TYR A 41 7.29 -2.46 12.79
N ILE A 42 6.38 -1.87 13.55
CA ILE A 42 5.01 -1.62 13.10
C ILE A 42 5.00 -0.67 11.90
N SER A 43 5.81 0.39 11.94
CA SER A 43 5.90 1.34 10.84
C SER A 43 6.48 0.71 9.56
N SER A 44 7.49 -0.15 9.67
CA SER A 44 8.04 -0.85 8.51
C SER A 44 7.06 -1.87 7.94
N LEU A 45 6.35 -2.62 8.80
CA LEU A 45 5.27 -3.52 8.38
C LEU A 45 4.14 -2.75 7.69
N LYS A 46 3.74 -1.58 8.19
CA LYS A 46 2.73 -0.74 7.55
C LYS A 46 3.18 -0.29 6.16
N SER A 47 4.42 0.15 6.01
CA SER A 47 4.99 0.53 4.71
C SER A 47 5.10 -0.65 3.75
N GLN A 48 5.49 -1.84 4.23
CA GLN A 48 5.53 -3.06 3.43
C GLN A 48 4.12 -3.48 2.99
N LYS A 49 3.13 -3.43 3.89
CA LYS A 49 1.72 -3.70 3.57
C LYS A 49 1.18 -2.70 2.54
N GLN A 50 1.50 -1.42 2.68
CA GLN A 50 1.12 -0.39 1.71
C GLN A 50 1.76 -0.67 0.34
N SER A 51 3.06 -0.97 0.30
CA SER A 51 3.78 -1.33 -0.93
C SER A 51 3.21 -2.60 -1.56
N GLN A 52 2.90 -3.62 -0.76
CA GLN A 52 2.24 -4.83 -1.23
C GLN A 52 0.85 -4.53 -1.77
N SER A 53 0.03 -3.73 -1.09
CA SER A 53 -1.30 -3.33 -1.57
C SER A 53 -1.22 -2.58 -2.90
N THR A 54 -0.23 -1.71 -3.10
CA THR A 54 0.00 -1.04 -4.38
C THR A 54 0.44 -2.02 -5.46
N LYS A 55 1.37 -2.94 -5.16
CA LYS A 55 1.80 -3.99 -6.11
C LYS A 55 0.65 -4.94 -6.47
N TYR A 56 -0.16 -5.35 -5.50
CA TYR A 56 -1.35 -6.16 -5.72
C TYR A 56 -2.42 -5.40 -6.52
N GLY A 57 -2.53 -4.07 -6.36
CA GLY A 57 -3.37 -3.22 -7.23
C GLY A 57 -2.88 -3.20 -8.67
N GLN A 58 -1.57 -3.02 -8.89
CA GLN A 58 -0.94 -3.04 -10.21
C GLN A 58 -1.03 -4.43 -10.89
N ILE A 59 -0.90 -5.49 -10.10
CA ILE A 59 -1.15 -6.86 -10.55
C ILE A 59 -2.64 -7.02 -10.86
N ALA A 60 -3.57 -6.63 -9.98
CA ALA A 60 -5.01 -6.71 -10.26
C ALA A 60 -5.42 -5.95 -11.54
N GLU A 61 -4.80 -4.79 -11.82
CA GLU A 61 -4.98 -4.04 -13.07
C GLU A 61 -4.48 -4.82 -14.30
N GLN A 62 -3.35 -5.51 -14.19
CA GLN A 62 -2.88 -6.43 -15.23
C GLN A 62 -3.69 -7.72 -15.33
N PHE A 63 -4.50 -8.03 -14.31
CA PHE A 63 -5.22 -9.29 -14.15
C PHE A 63 -6.74 -9.14 -14.27
N MET A 64 -7.25 -7.94 -14.58
CA MET A 64 -8.67 -7.69 -14.84
C MET A 64 -9.32 -8.64 -15.86
N PRO A 65 -8.61 -9.13 -16.90
CA PRO A 65 -9.14 -10.16 -17.79
C PRO A 65 -9.41 -11.53 -17.12
N TRP A 66 -8.94 -11.76 -15.88
CA TRP A 66 -9.24 -12.95 -15.08
C TRP A 66 -10.25 -12.70 -13.96
N ALA A 67 -10.86 -11.51 -13.91
CA ALA A 67 -12.09 -11.33 -13.13
C ALA A 67 -13.15 -12.29 -13.69
N SER A 68 -13.91 -12.95 -12.81
CA SER A 68 -14.80 -14.08 -13.15
C SER A 68 -15.83 -13.82 -14.25
N ASN A 69 -16.01 -12.57 -14.66
CA ASN A 69 -17.03 -12.13 -15.61
C ASN A 69 -16.43 -11.49 -16.89
N TYR A 70 -15.15 -11.68 -17.20
CA TYR A 70 -14.57 -11.18 -18.45
C TYR A 70 -15.03 -12.05 -19.64
N PRO A 71 -15.74 -11.49 -20.65
CA PRO A 71 -16.41 -12.28 -21.68
C PRO A 71 -15.53 -12.65 -22.88
N TYR A 72 -14.25 -12.25 -22.88
CA TYR A 72 -13.34 -12.39 -24.03
C TYR A 72 -12.07 -13.16 -23.66
N ASP A 73 -11.25 -13.51 -24.66
CA ASP A 73 -9.94 -14.14 -24.43
C ASP A 73 -8.92 -13.11 -23.90
N PRO A 74 -8.42 -13.24 -22.65
CA PRO A 74 -7.41 -12.36 -22.08
C PRO A 74 -6.13 -12.25 -22.91
N ALA A 75 -5.73 -13.29 -23.64
CA ALA A 75 -4.49 -13.30 -24.42
C ALA A 75 -4.54 -12.32 -25.60
N LYS A 76 -5.75 -11.96 -26.04
CA LYS A 76 -5.99 -10.99 -27.11
C LYS A 76 -6.29 -9.58 -26.59
N PHE A 77 -6.14 -9.34 -25.30
CA PHE A 77 -6.20 -8.01 -24.71
C PHE A 77 -4.83 -7.31 -24.78
N ARG A 78 -4.83 -6.00 -25.02
CA ARG A 78 -3.63 -5.13 -24.95
C ARG A 78 -3.93 -3.93 -24.07
N PHE A 79 -3.17 -3.79 -22.99
CA PHE A 79 -3.28 -2.66 -22.08
C PHE A 79 -2.66 -1.40 -22.68
N ILE A 80 -3.33 -0.25 -22.51
CA ILE A 80 -2.86 1.07 -22.94
C ILE A 80 -2.79 2.04 -21.76
N GLY A 81 -3.82 2.06 -20.90
CA GLY A 81 -3.93 2.99 -19.76
C GLY A 81 -4.80 4.22 -20.04
N SER A 82 -4.57 5.34 -19.36
CA SER A 82 -5.47 6.51 -19.48
C SER A 82 -5.48 7.10 -20.90
N PRO A 83 -6.66 7.48 -21.46
CA PRO A 83 -7.99 7.52 -20.83
C PRO A 83 -8.87 6.27 -20.98
N ILE A 84 -8.36 5.18 -21.59
CA ILE A 84 -9.07 3.91 -21.84
C ILE A 84 -8.13 2.75 -21.53
N ASP A 85 -8.43 1.96 -20.49
CA ASP A 85 -7.54 0.91 -19.97
C ASP A 85 -6.91 -0.01 -21.03
N GLY A 86 -7.63 -0.41 -22.07
CA GLY A 86 -7.00 -1.14 -23.18
C GLY A 86 -7.89 -1.46 -24.38
N ILE A 87 -7.37 -2.32 -25.25
CA ILE A 87 -7.99 -2.78 -26.49
C ILE A 87 -8.08 -4.30 -26.49
N GLN A 88 -9.27 -4.85 -26.74
CA GLN A 88 -9.47 -6.26 -27.01
C GLN A 88 -9.59 -6.52 -28.51
N PHE A 89 -8.83 -7.51 -28.97
CA PHE A 89 -8.85 -7.96 -30.35
C PHE A 89 -9.65 -9.25 -30.47
N GLU A 90 -10.77 -9.20 -31.17
CA GLU A 90 -11.53 -10.38 -31.58
C GLU A 90 -11.40 -10.60 -33.08
N GLU A 91 -11.83 -11.77 -33.57
CA GLU A 91 -11.73 -12.12 -34.99
C GLU A 91 -12.50 -11.16 -35.90
N ASN A 92 -13.59 -10.55 -35.40
CA ASN A 92 -14.48 -9.70 -36.18
C ASN A 92 -14.64 -8.26 -35.63
N LYS A 93 -13.97 -7.90 -34.54
CA LYS A 93 -14.09 -6.56 -33.94
C LYS A 93 -12.89 -6.21 -33.07
N VAL A 94 -12.65 -4.91 -32.98
CA VAL A 94 -11.70 -4.32 -32.03
C VAL A 94 -12.51 -3.54 -30.99
N ILE A 95 -12.25 -3.77 -29.70
CA ILE A 95 -13.08 -3.24 -28.61
C ILE A 95 -12.20 -2.37 -27.72
N LEU A 96 -12.55 -1.09 -27.58
CA LEU A 96 -11.99 -0.21 -26.56
C LEU A 96 -12.64 -0.55 -25.21
N MET A 97 -11.84 -0.88 -24.20
CA MET A 97 -12.33 -1.26 -22.89
C MET A 97 -11.77 -0.37 -21.78
N GLU A 98 -12.68 0.01 -20.89
CA GLU A 98 -12.42 0.70 -19.64
C GLU A 98 -13.07 -0.11 -18.54
N PHE A 99 -12.28 -0.48 -17.53
CA PHE A 99 -12.72 -1.19 -16.35
C PHE A 99 -13.12 -0.20 -15.25
N LYS A 100 -14.23 -0.48 -14.60
CA LYS A 100 -14.75 0.31 -13.48
C LYS A 100 -15.02 -0.61 -12.31
N THR A 101 -14.67 -0.17 -11.11
CA THR A 101 -14.99 -0.90 -9.88
C THR A 101 -16.18 -0.24 -9.19
N SER A 102 -17.13 -1.06 -8.73
CA SER A 102 -18.25 -0.67 -7.87
C SER A 102 -19.11 0.49 -8.42
N SER A 103 -18.77 1.74 -8.07
CA SER A 103 -19.54 2.96 -8.31
C SER A 103 -18.81 4.01 -9.16
N SER A 104 -17.60 3.72 -9.63
CA SER A 104 -16.80 4.68 -10.39
C SER A 104 -17.47 5.03 -11.72
N GLN A 105 -17.74 6.32 -11.92
CA GLN A 105 -18.34 6.83 -13.15
C GLN A 105 -17.28 7.06 -14.23
N MET A 106 -17.72 7.06 -15.50
CA MET A 106 -16.86 7.50 -16.60
C MET A 106 -16.43 8.97 -16.41
N THR A 107 -15.20 9.30 -16.79
CA THR A 107 -14.77 10.70 -16.86
C THR A 107 -15.40 11.42 -18.06
N SER A 108 -15.32 12.76 -18.11
CA SER A 108 -15.77 13.53 -19.27
C SER A 108 -15.05 13.12 -20.57
N LEU A 109 -13.74 12.84 -20.48
CA LEU A 109 -12.94 12.38 -21.60
C LEU A 109 -13.35 10.97 -22.06
N GLN A 110 -13.57 10.04 -21.12
CA GLN A 110 -14.08 8.71 -21.43
C GLN A 110 -15.45 8.74 -22.10
N ARG A 111 -16.37 9.60 -21.62
CA ARG A 111 -17.68 9.80 -22.26
C ARG A 111 -17.55 10.31 -23.69
N LYS A 112 -16.62 11.25 -23.92
CA LYS A 112 -16.34 11.77 -25.26
C LYS A 112 -15.83 10.66 -26.18
N ILE A 113 -14.90 9.83 -25.72
CA ILE A 113 -14.35 8.72 -26.51
C ILE A 113 -15.45 7.71 -26.83
N LYS A 114 -16.26 7.30 -25.85
CA LYS A 114 -17.41 6.42 -26.09
C LYS A 114 -18.32 6.96 -27.19
N ARG A 115 -18.66 8.24 -27.15
CA ARG A 115 -19.48 8.88 -28.20
C ARG A 115 -18.81 8.81 -29.57
N LEU A 116 -17.51 9.04 -29.66
CA LEU A 116 -16.78 8.92 -30.94
C LEU A 116 -16.88 7.50 -31.50
N VAL A 117 -16.78 6.48 -30.66
CA VAL A 117 -16.97 5.07 -31.07
C VAL A 117 -18.40 4.83 -31.54
N GLU A 118 -19.41 5.25 -30.77
CA GLU A 118 -20.84 5.07 -31.10
C GLU A 118 -21.24 5.81 -32.39
N GLU A 119 -20.59 6.93 -32.69
CA GLU A 119 -20.79 7.72 -33.91
C GLU A 119 -19.91 7.23 -35.09
N ASN A 120 -19.23 6.09 -34.97
CA ASN A 120 -18.30 5.52 -35.98
C ASN A 120 -17.14 6.46 -36.37
N LYS A 121 -16.68 7.31 -35.45
CA LYS A 121 -15.55 8.24 -35.62
C LYS A 121 -14.25 7.65 -35.10
N VAL A 122 -13.96 6.40 -35.48
CA VAL A 122 -12.73 5.67 -35.14
C VAL A 122 -12.01 5.31 -36.42
N THR A 123 -10.74 5.69 -36.52
CA THR A 123 -9.91 5.50 -37.71
C THR A 123 -8.68 4.69 -37.35
N PHE A 124 -8.28 3.78 -38.24
CA PHE A 124 -6.97 3.11 -38.20
C PHE A 124 -6.04 3.82 -39.17
N GLU A 125 -4.92 4.36 -38.68
CA GLU A 125 -3.95 5.10 -39.49
C GLU A 125 -2.55 4.48 -39.34
N GLU A 126 -1.86 4.24 -40.45
CA GLU A 126 -0.46 3.84 -40.49
C GLU A 126 0.40 5.07 -40.82
N ILE A 127 1.31 5.44 -39.91
CA ILE A 127 2.28 6.52 -40.14
C ILE A 127 3.68 5.90 -40.23
N ARG A 128 4.37 6.13 -41.34
CA ARG A 128 5.77 5.71 -41.53
C ARG A 128 6.68 6.89 -41.26
N ILE A 129 7.62 6.69 -40.35
CA ILE A 129 8.72 7.63 -40.12
C ILE A 129 9.94 7.03 -40.82
N SER A 130 10.36 7.67 -41.92
CA SER A 130 11.58 7.34 -42.67
C SER A 130 12.80 7.99 -42.04
#